data_AF-A0A7C6IYL6-F1
#
_entry.id   AF-A0A7C6IYL6-F1
#
_cell.length_a   1.000
_cell.length_b   1.000
_cell.length_c   1.000
_cell.angle_alpha   90.00
_cell.angle_beta   90.00
_cell.angle_gamma   90.00
#
_symmetry.space_group_name_H-M   'P 1'
#
loop_
_entity.id
_entity.type
_entity.pdbx_description
1 polymer ?
#
loop_
_entity_poly.entity_id
_entity_poly.type
_entity_poly.pdbx_seq_one_letter_code
_entity_poly.pdbx_strand_id
1 'polypeptide(L)'
;MGDYMELDRNKLNSYFEEIKICWSDAKATFPDFLREVSYTQKLHNEQYLQSVAKQFKEQLNKFSRPSIRKREEKKKLFLLVNKIMAEETVIGIHQYMDSQTLEAYQEELIEFLRHERTFSPELPFESIGQGIRNYIVYIMFNELNKKRPGFNTACFGYSMLYPFTDNYIDNKAYSSQDKHSYNRLIRDKLEGKKVTPSSSYEGKTCELLDMIEASYPRHQDNTIYTLLLLMLEAQEGSLKQHRRPSKVQTHNLTLDEILDISVKKGGLSVLIDRFFVQKEMTEHDLTFYLSFGLFLQLADDLQDIGQDYEEGSQTLFTANLGHEAEEQLVNKLLHFLYGIMDQYTSENEGFKQFLISNCYQLIYSSIAGSKEFFSQEYLDHLEQYLPVTFPYLEKMYLNRLDNIDMQNQERYIKILDELIF
;
A
#
# COMPACT_ATOMS: atom_id res chain seq x y z
N MET A 1 25.61 21.97 2.09
CA MET A 1 24.32 22.67 2.01
C MET A 1 23.82 22.41 0.61
N GLY A 2 23.14 21.28 0.42
CA GLY A 2 22.40 21.05 -0.82
C GLY A 2 21.17 21.95 -0.81
N ASP A 3 20.87 22.58 -1.94
CA ASP A 3 19.59 23.26 -2.14
C ASP A 3 18.49 22.20 -1.98
N TYR A 4 17.87 22.14 -0.80
CA TYR A 4 16.63 21.40 -0.64
C TYR A 4 15.61 22.09 -1.54
N MET A 5 15.07 21.36 -2.52
CA MET A 5 14.05 21.89 -3.41
C MET A 5 12.87 22.36 -2.57
N GLU A 6 12.61 23.66 -2.57
CA GLU A 6 11.45 24.23 -1.89
C GLU A 6 10.18 23.71 -2.59
N LEU A 7 9.38 22.94 -1.87
CA LEU A 7 8.15 22.33 -2.36
C LEU A 7 7.06 23.41 -2.53
N ASP A 8 7.04 24.06 -3.70
CA ASP A 8 6.00 25.01 -4.08
C ASP A 8 4.72 24.28 -4.50
N ARG A 9 3.59 24.65 -3.89
CA ARG A 9 2.25 24.13 -4.22
C ARG A 9 1.91 24.33 -5.70
N ASN A 10 2.32 25.43 -6.32
CA ASN A 10 2.06 25.68 -7.74
C ASN A 10 2.83 24.69 -8.62
N LYS A 11 4.07 24.36 -8.23
CA LYS A 11 4.91 23.38 -8.92
C LYS A 11 4.37 21.96 -8.77
N LEU A 12 3.85 21.59 -7.60
CA LEU A 12 3.15 20.30 -7.43
C LEU A 12 1.92 20.19 -8.33
N ASN A 13 1.13 21.26 -8.44
CA ASN A 13 -0.03 21.26 -9.32
C ASN A 13 0.34 21.05 -10.80
N SER A 14 1.45 21.61 -11.28
CA SER A 14 1.88 21.35 -12.66
C SER A 14 2.27 19.89 -12.87
N TYR A 15 2.95 19.26 -11.92
CA TYR A 15 3.24 17.81 -12.00
C TYR A 15 1.95 16.98 -12.02
N PHE A 16 0.95 17.32 -11.20
CA PHE A 16 -0.33 16.60 -11.22
C PHE A 16 -1.01 16.69 -12.59
N GLU A 17 -1.03 17.86 -13.23
CA GLU A 17 -1.57 18.00 -14.58
C GLU A 17 -0.79 17.19 -15.62
N GLU A 18 0.54 17.20 -15.57
CA GLU A 18 1.38 16.37 -16.46
C GLU A 18 1.11 14.88 -16.32
N ILE A 19 0.91 14.41 -15.07
CA ILE A 19 0.58 13.01 -14.79
C ILE A 19 -0.79 12.65 -15.34
N LYS A 20 -1.79 13.54 -15.23
CA LYS A 20 -3.11 13.32 -15.83
C LYS A 20 -3.05 13.21 -17.35
N ILE A 21 -2.18 13.99 -17.99
CA ILE A 21 -1.95 13.90 -19.44
C ILE A 21 -1.34 12.53 -19.77
N CYS A 22 -0.30 12.10 -19.03
CA CYS A 22 0.32 10.79 -19.20
C CYS A 22 -0.67 9.63 -19.03
N TRP A 23 -1.54 9.70 -18.01
CA TRP A 23 -2.64 8.75 -17.82
C TRP A 23 -3.64 8.75 -18.98
N SER A 24 -3.99 9.94 -19.48
CA SER A 24 -4.93 10.09 -20.59
C SER A 24 -4.40 9.47 -21.87
N ASP A 25 -3.11 9.64 -22.13
CA ASP A 25 -2.38 9.14 -23.30
C ASP A 25 -2.03 7.64 -23.23
N ALA A 26 -2.15 7.01 -22.06
CA ALA A 26 -1.95 5.57 -21.90
C ALA A 26 -2.90 4.78 -22.82
N LYS A 27 -2.40 3.71 -23.43
CA LYS A 27 -3.19 2.90 -24.37
C LYS A 27 -4.23 2.07 -23.62
N ALA A 28 -5.41 1.92 -24.21
CA ALA A 28 -6.50 1.07 -23.70
C ALA A 28 -6.51 -0.35 -24.30
N THR A 29 -5.60 -0.63 -25.24
CA THR A 29 -5.44 -1.95 -25.86
C THR A 29 -4.71 -2.91 -24.92
N PHE A 30 -4.96 -4.21 -25.07
CA PHE A 30 -4.24 -5.22 -24.29
C PHE A 30 -2.70 -5.10 -24.49
N PRO A 31 -1.90 -5.10 -23.41
CA PRO A 31 -0.46 -4.87 -23.50
C PRO A 31 0.30 -6.02 -24.17
N ASP A 32 1.26 -5.66 -25.03
CA ASP A 32 2.11 -6.58 -25.80
C ASP A 32 3.46 -6.89 -25.13
N PHE A 33 3.74 -6.25 -23.98
CA PHE A 33 4.99 -6.40 -23.22
C PHE A 33 4.89 -7.41 -22.06
N LEU A 34 3.69 -7.96 -21.80
CA LEU A 34 3.50 -8.95 -20.74
C LEU A 34 4.16 -10.28 -21.10
N ARG A 35 4.69 -10.97 -20.09
CA ARG A 35 5.40 -12.24 -20.26
C ARG A 35 4.45 -13.40 -19.96
N GLU A 36 4.25 -14.26 -20.94
CA GLU A 36 3.45 -15.48 -20.77
C GLU A 36 4.09 -16.44 -19.76
N VAL A 37 3.24 -17.11 -18.98
CA VAL A 37 3.62 -18.17 -18.05
C VAL A 37 2.98 -19.47 -18.52
N SER A 38 3.82 -20.46 -18.87
CA SER A 38 3.33 -21.76 -19.33
C SER A 38 2.44 -22.44 -18.29
N TYR A 39 1.44 -23.19 -18.75
CA TYR A 39 0.54 -23.93 -17.86
C TYR A 39 1.29 -24.90 -16.93
N THR A 40 2.35 -25.56 -17.43
CA THR A 40 3.21 -26.43 -16.60
C THR A 40 3.89 -25.65 -15.47
N GLN A 41 4.37 -24.43 -15.74
CA GLN A 41 4.97 -23.58 -14.71
C GLN A 41 3.94 -23.15 -13.67
N LYS A 42 2.71 -22.80 -14.08
CA LYS A 42 1.62 -22.47 -13.14
C LYS A 42 1.34 -23.61 -12.18
N LEU A 43 1.17 -24.83 -12.68
CA LEU A 43 0.94 -26.00 -11.83
C LEU A 43 2.11 -26.27 -10.87
N HIS A 44 3.34 -26.04 -11.31
CA HIS A 44 4.50 -26.14 -10.43
C HIS A 44 4.47 -25.08 -9.32
N ASN A 45 4.15 -23.83 -9.66
CA ASN A 45 4.01 -22.74 -8.71
C ASN A 45 2.90 -23.03 -7.67
N GLU A 46 1.75 -23.55 -8.11
CA GLU A 46 0.66 -23.94 -7.21
C GLU A 46 1.06 -25.04 -6.24
N GLN A 47 1.74 -26.08 -6.72
CA GLN A 47 2.25 -27.16 -5.87
C GLN A 47 3.23 -26.63 -4.82
N TYR A 48 4.13 -25.73 -5.24
CA TYR A 48 5.07 -25.06 -4.35
C TYR A 48 4.33 -24.26 -3.27
N LEU A 49 3.42 -23.35 -3.65
CA LEU A 49 2.65 -22.50 -2.74
C LEU A 49 1.81 -23.32 -1.76
N GLN A 50 1.16 -24.39 -2.22
CA GLN A 50 0.44 -25.32 -1.35
C GLN A 50 1.36 -26.00 -0.33
N SER A 51 2.58 -26.39 -0.75
CA SER A 51 3.56 -27.00 0.15
C SER A 51 4.05 -26.03 1.21
N VAL A 52 4.26 -24.76 0.85
CA VAL A 52 4.66 -23.68 1.75
C VAL A 52 3.54 -23.39 2.76
N ALA A 53 2.31 -23.21 2.29
CA ALA A 53 1.15 -22.97 3.15
C ALA A 53 0.95 -24.10 4.16
N LYS A 54 1.14 -25.36 3.74
CA LYS A 54 1.07 -26.53 4.62
C LYS A 54 2.18 -26.50 5.68
N GLN A 55 3.42 -26.21 5.31
CA GLN A 55 4.54 -26.12 6.25
C GLN A 55 4.32 -25.03 7.30
N PHE A 56 3.86 -23.84 6.89
CA PHE A 56 3.52 -22.76 7.82
C PHE A 56 2.37 -23.16 8.75
N LYS A 57 1.28 -23.71 8.22
CA LYS A 57 0.13 -24.15 9.04
C LYS A 57 0.55 -25.21 10.07
N GLU A 58 1.38 -26.18 9.67
CA GLU A 58 1.91 -27.20 10.57
C GLU A 58 2.80 -26.59 11.66
N GLN A 59 3.60 -25.57 11.34
CA GLN A 59 4.40 -24.87 12.34
C GLN A 59 3.54 -24.03 13.29
N LEU A 60 2.67 -23.16 12.77
CA LEU A 60 1.81 -22.28 13.56
C LEU A 60 0.92 -23.06 14.54
N ASN A 61 0.44 -24.25 14.15
CA ASN A 61 -0.33 -25.12 15.04
C ASN A 61 0.46 -25.63 16.27
N LYS A 62 1.79 -25.64 16.23
CA LYS A 62 2.63 -26.05 17.38
C LYS A 62 2.74 -24.97 18.45
N PHE A 63 2.56 -23.70 18.08
CA PHE A 63 2.49 -22.58 19.03
C PHE A 63 1.21 -22.59 19.88
N SER A 64 0.15 -23.20 19.36
CA SER A 64 -1.14 -23.28 20.06
C SER A 64 -1.15 -24.28 21.24
N ARG A 65 -0.02 -24.95 21.53
CA ARG A 65 0.13 -25.86 22.67
C ARG A 65 0.96 -25.21 23.77
N PRO A 66 0.55 -25.25 25.05
CA PRO A 66 1.39 -24.82 26.16
C PRO A 66 2.59 -25.78 26.28
N SER A 67 3.67 -25.47 25.56
CA SER A 67 4.85 -26.31 25.51
C SER A 67 6.07 -25.58 26.06
N ILE A 68 6.93 -26.32 26.75
CA ILE A 68 8.23 -25.87 27.28
C ILE A 68 9.21 -25.51 26.14
N ARG A 69 8.85 -25.78 24.87
CA ARG A 69 9.71 -25.65 23.68
C ARG A 69 9.39 -24.46 22.77
N LYS A 70 8.65 -23.45 23.24
CA LYS A 70 8.28 -22.26 22.43
C LYS A 70 9.48 -21.59 21.73
N ARG A 71 10.62 -21.46 22.42
CA ARG A 71 11.85 -20.91 21.83
C ARG A 71 12.39 -21.75 20.67
N GLU A 72 12.25 -23.07 20.74
CA GLU A 72 12.67 -23.98 19.66
C GLU A 72 11.74 -23.87 18.46
N GLU A 73 10.43 -23.79 18.67
CA GLU A 73 9.46 -23.62 17.59
C GLU A 73 9.57 -22.23 16.92
N LYS A 74 9.83 -21.16 17.69
CA LYS A 74 10.21 -19.83 17.18
C LYS A 74 11.41 -19.91 16.26
N LYS A 75 12.50 -20.55 16.69
CA LYS A 75 13.69 -20.75 15.86
C LYS A 75 13.37 -21.54 14.58
N LYS A 76 12.56 -22.59 14.66
CA LYS A 76 12.15 -23.38 13.48
C LYS A 76 11.30 -22.57 12.50
N LEU A 77 10.42 -21.70 12.99
CA LEU A 77 9.63 -20.83 12.12
C LEU A 77 10.51 -19.82 11.40
N PHE A 78 11.44 -19.15 12.09
CA PHE A 78 12.39 -18.25 11.44
C PHE A 78 13.25 -18.98 10.39
N LEU A 79 13.74 -20.18 10.70
CA LEU A 79 14.46 -21.00 9.72
C LEU A 79 13.60 -21.37 8.50
N LEU A 80 12.30 -21.62 8.71
CA LEU A 80 11.37 -21.87 7.61
C LEU A 80 11.17 -20.62 6.74
N VAL A 81 10.98 -19.45 7.35
CA VAL A 81 10.87 -18.17 6.64
C VAL A 81 12.13 -17.90 5.83
N ASN A 82 13.31 -17.96 6.46
CA ASN A 82 14.58 -17.72 5.77
C ASN A 82 14.81 -18.69 4.61
N LYS A 83 14.48 -19.97 4.80
CA LYS A 83 14.57 -20.97 3.75
C LYS A 83 13.65 -20.61 2.57
N ILE A 84 12.39 -20.27 2.84
CA ILE A 84 11.44 -19.90 1.78
C ILE A 84 11.92 -18.65 1.06
N MET A 85 12.33 -17.61 1.78
CA MET A 85 12.80 -16.36 1.17
C MET A 85 14.04 -16.57 0.29
N ALA A 86 14.89 -17.55 0.60
CA ALA A 86 16.07 -17.88 -0.18
C ALA A 86 15.80 -18.81 -1.39
N GLU A 87 14.68 -19.51 -1.42
CA GLU A 87 14.38 -20.57 -2.41
C GLU A 87 13.10 -20.32 -3.23
N GLU A 88 12.21 -19.42 -2.81
CA GLU A 88 10.91 -19.20 -3.48
C GLU A 88 11.10 -18.65 -4.89
N THR A 89 10.48 -19.29 -5.87
CA THR A 89 10.67 -18.98 -7.29
C THR A 89 9.45 -18.34 -7.95
N VAL A 90 8.36 -18.13 -7.21
CA VAL A 90 7.12 -17.57 -7.76
C VAL A 90 7.27 -16.06 -7.91
N ILE A 91 7.79 -15.40 -6.88
CA ILE A 91 8.08 -13.96 -6.84
C ILE A 91 9.59 -13.74 -7.08
N GLY A 92 10.43 -14.62 -6.53
CA GLY A 92 11.87 -14.67 -6.79
C GLY A 92 12.69 -13.54 -6.14
N ILE A 93 12.30 -13.01 -4.98
CA ILE A 93 12.94 -11.82 -4.38
C ILE A 93 14.45 -11.99 -4.16
N HIS A 94 14.90 -13.20 -3.81
CA HIS A 94 16.32 -13.54 -3.61
C HIS A 94 17.20 -13.36 -4.85
N GLN A 95 16.60 -13.23 -6.04
CA GLN A 95 17.34 -12.97 -7.29
C GLN A 95 17.67 -11.49 -7.45
N TYR A 96 16.98 -10.61 -6.73
CA TYR A 96 17.05 -9.15 -6.88
C TYR A 96 17.55 -8.44 -5.62
N MET A 97 17.57 -9.14 -4.48
CA MET A 97 18.04 -8.65 -3.20
C MET A 97 18.93 -9.71 -2.56
N ASP A 98 20.11 -9.30 -2.08
CA ASP A 98 21.02 -10.22 -1.39
C ASP A 98 20.47 -10.65 -0.02
N SER A 99 20.94 -11.78 0.49
CA SER A 99 20.43 -12.37 1.73
C SER A 99 20.62 -11.47 2.95
N GLN A 100 21.68 -10.66 3.02
CA GLN A 100 21.93 -9.79 4.18
C GLN A 100 20.93 -8.64 4.19
N THR A 101 20.69 -8.03 3.04
CA THR A 101 19.69 -6.97 2.88
C THR A 101 18.29 -7.49 3.18
N LEU A 102 17.96 -8.68 2.67
CA LEU A 102 16.65 -9.31 2.89
C LEU A 102 16.40 -9.66 4.37
N GLU A 103 17.41 -10.20 5.07
CA GLU A 103 17.35 -10.45 6.51
C GLU A 103 17.20 -9.15 7.31
N ALA A 104 17.88 -8.08 6.89
CA ALA A 104 17.80 -6.79 7.58
C ALA A 104 16.42 -6.12 7.46
N TYR A 105 15.78 -6.16 6.28
CA TYR A 105 14.39 -5.68 6.15
C TYR A 105 13.38 -6.56 6.90
N GLN A 106 13.63 -7.87 7.01
CA GLN A 106 12.80 -8.74 7.86
C GLN A 106 12.89 -8.32 9.33
N GLU A 107 14.10 -8.08 9.86
CA GLU A 107 14.25 -7.59 11.23
C GLU A 107 13.62 -6.21 11.40
N GLU A 108 13.72 -5.34 10.39
CA GLU A 108 13.06 -4.03 10.40
C GLU A 108 11.53 -4.13 10.50
N LEU A 109 10.89 -5.04 9.76
CA LEU A 109 9.45 -5.30 9.87
C LEU A 109 9.07 -5.95 11.22
N ILE A 110 9.94 -6.78 11.79
CA ILE A 110 9.74 -7.29 13.15
C ILE A 110 9.81 -6.16 14.17
N GLU A 111 10.73 -5.21 14.00
CA GLU A 111 10.85 -4.04 14.87
C GLU A 111 9.63 -3.10 14.74
N PHE A 112 9.10 -2.93 13.53
CA PHE A 112 7.82 -2.25 13.28
C PHE A 112 6.71 -2.91 14.09
N LEU A 113 6.58 -4.24 14.00
CA LEU A 113 5.58 -5.00 14.74
C LEU A 113 5.76 -4.84 16.25
N ARG A 114 6.98 -4.93 16.79
CA ARG A 114 7.23 -4.72 18.23
C ARG A 114 6.78 -3.33 18.70
N HIS A 115 7.07 -2.31 17.89
CA HIS A 115 6.65 -0.94 18.17
C HIS A 115 5.13 -0.81 18.16
N GLU A 116 4.45 -1.33 17.14
CA GLU A 116 2.98 -1.31 17.07
C GLU A 116 2.35 -2.06 18.25
N ARG A 117 2.82 -3.28 18.56
CA ARG A 117 2.28 -4.07 19.69
C ARG A 117 2.50 -3.40 21.04
N THR A 118 3.53 -2.57 21.19
CA THR A 118 3.76 -1.78 22.41
C THR A 118 2.91 -0.51 22.45
N PHE A 119 2.78 0.16 21.30
CA PHE A 119 2.10 1.44 21.16
C PHE A 119 0.57 1.32 21.20
N SER A 120 0.02 0.34 20.48
CA SER A 120 -1.42 0.16 20.33
C SER A 120 -1.84 -1.31 20.23
N PRO A 121 -1.62 -2.12 21.29
CA PRO A 121 -1.90 -3.56 21.30
C PRO A 121 -3.36 -3.92 20.99
N GLU A 122 -4.29 -2.97 21.10
CA GLU A 122 -5.70 -3.16 20.78
C GLU A 122 -6.02 -3.16 19.27
N LEU A 123 -5.08 -2.76 18.40
CA LEU A 123 -5.36 -2.70 16.97
C LEU A 123 -5.65 -4.09 16.39
N PRO A 124 -6.66 -4.20 15.51
CA PRO A 124 -6.94 -5.43 14.82
C PRO A 124 -5.87 -5.73 13.76
N PHE A 125 -5.77 -7.00 13.36
CA PHE A 125 -4.72 -7.46 12.43
C PHE A 125 -4.75 -6.72 11.09
N GLU A 126 -5.94 -6.42 10.58
CA GLU A 126 -6.14 -5.65 9.35
C GLU A 126 -5.55 -4.23 9.44
N SER A 127 -5.78 -3.53 10.57
CA SER A 127 -5.22 -2.21 10.85
C SER A 127 -3.69 -2.25 10.97
N ILE A 128 -3.12 -3.30 11.58
CA ILE A 128 -1.67 -3.50 11.59
C ILE A 128 -1.16 -3.67 10.14
N GLY A 129 -1.89 -4.45 9.34
CA GLY A 129 -1.62 -4.66 7.92
C GLY A 129 -1.62 -3.36 7.11
N GLN A 130 -2.56 -2.44 7.36
CA GLN A 130 -2.59 -1.11 6.71
C GLN A 130 -1.27 -0.35 6.95
N GLY A 131 -0.82 -0.28 8.21
CA GLY A 131 0.45 0.38 8.55
C GLY A 131 1.67 -0.30 7.91
N ILE A 132 1.72 -1.64 7.95
CA ILE A 132 2.82 -2.40 7.33
C ILE A 132 2.86 -2.17 5.82
N ARG A 133 1.71 -2.16 5.13
CA ARG A 133 1.66 -1.94 3.68
C ARG A 133 2.27 -0.61 3.29
N ASN A 134 1.96 0.48 4.00
CA ASN A 134 2.59 1.78 3.76
C ASN A 134 4.10 1.73 4.08
N TYR A 135 4.52 1.11 5.19
CA TYR A 135 5.95 1.01 5.52
C TYR A 135 6.75 0.20 4.49
N ILE A 136 6.14 -0.82 3.86
CA ILE A 136 6.75 -1.57 2.75
C ILE A 136 7.01 -0.66 1.54
N VAL A 137 6.16 0.35 1.27
CA VAL A 137 6.39 1.34 0.21
C VAL A 137 7.68 2.11 0.46
N TYR A 138 7.91 2.57 1.69
CA TYR A 138 9.19 3.16 2.10
C TYR A 138 10.36 2.19 1.90
N ILE A 139 10.26 0.92 2.32
CA ILE A 139 11.31 -0.10 2.12
C ILE A 139 11.63 -0.26 0.63
N MET A 140 10.61 -0.36 -0.23
CA MET A 140 10.80 -0.47 -1.68
C MET A 140 11.56 0.72 -2.24
N PHE A 141 11.25 1.94 -1.79
CA PHE A 141 11.94 3.15 -2.25
C PHE A 141 13.35 3.26 -1.67
N ASN A 142 13.58 2.82 -0.45
CA ASN A 142 14.90 2.72 0.16
C ASN A 142 15.81 1.82 -0.69
N GLU A 143 15.28 0.66 -1.10
CA GLU A 143 15.99 -0.31 -1.93
C GLU A 143 16.22 0.19 -3.37
N LEU A 144 15.21 0.81 -4.01
CA LEU A 144 15.37 1.45 -5.33
C LEU A 144 16.48 2.51 -5.35
N ASN A 145 16.79 3.09 -4.19
CA ASN A 145 17.82 4.11 -4.00
C ASN A 145 19.11 3.57 -3.37
N LYS A 146 19.29 2.24 -3.29
CA LYS A 146 20.47 1.58 -2.69
C LYS A 146 20.85 2.13 -1.30
N LYS A 147 19.85 2.56 -0.54
CA LYS A 147 20.02 2.93 0.85
C LYS A 147 20.06 1.67 1.71
N ARG A 148 20.52 1.81 2.95
CA ARG A 148 20.65 0.67 3.86
C ARG A 148 19.34 0.44 4.59
N PRO A 149 18.94 -0.81 4.85
CA PRO A 149 17.88 -1.12 5.80
C PRO A 149 18.17 -0.52 7.17
N GLY A 150 17.11 -0.17 7.90
CA GLY A 150 17.18 0.40 9.22
C GLY A 150 15.84 0.98 9.65
N PHE A 151 15.35 0.53 10.81
CA PHE A 151 14.07 0.96 11.35
C PHE A 151 13.99 2.49 11.48
N ASN A 152 12.99 3.07 10.85
CA ASN A 152 12.78 4.51 10.77
C ASN A 152 11.55 4.90 11.60
N THR A 153 11.79 5.45 12.79
CA THR A 153 10.72 5.81 13.74
C THR A 153 9.76 6.86 13.19
N ALA A 154 10.23 7.80 12.37
CA ALA A 154 9.35 8.79 11.74
C ALA A 154 8.47 8.17 10.66
N CYS A 155 9.04 7.28 9.84
CA CYS A 155 8.27 6.53 8.86
C CYS A 155 7.25 5.60 9.55
N PHE A 156 7.62 4.94 10.65
CA PHE A 156 6.67 4.21 11.49
C PHE A 156 5.52 5.10 11.96
N GLY A 157 5.86 6.30 12.48
CA GLY A 157 4.88 7.30 12.88
C GLY A 157 3.89 7.63 11.75
N TYR A 158 4.40 7.90 10.55
CA TYR A 158 3.60 8.19 9.36
C TYR A 158 2.74 7.00 8.91
N SER A 159 3.34 5.81 8.77
CA SER A 159 2.62 4.62 8.31
C SER A 159 1.51 4.21 9.28
N MET A 160 1.74 4.39 10.58
CA MET A 160 0.73 4.16 11.61
C MET A 160 -0.31 5.28 11.70
N LEU A 161 -0.21 6.40 10.96
CA LEU A 161 -1.32 7.34 10.87
C LEU A 161 -2.50 6.72 10.12
N TYR A 162 -2.28 5.92 9.07
CA TYR A 162 -3.36 5.35 8.24
C TYR A 162 -4.43 4.61 9.05
N PRO A 163 -4.06 3.68 9.95
CA PRO A 163 -5.06 3.01 10.80
C PRO A 163 -5.82 3.92 11.75
N PHE A 164 -5.29 5.11 12.04
CA PHE A 164 -5.89 6.08 12.96
C PHE A 164 -6.66 7.18 12.21
N THR A 165 -6.21 7.60 11.05
CA THR A 165 -6.85 8.66 10.28
C THR A 165 -7.94 8.10 9.41
N ASP A 166 -7.61 7.12 8.56
CA ASP A 166 -8.50 6.67 7.48
C ASP A 166 -9.69 5.92 8.10
N ASN A 167 -9.41 4.98 9.00
CA ASN A 167 -10.47 4.26 9.72
C ASN A 167 -11.38 5.20 10.54
N TYR A 168 -10.87 6.32 11.08
CA TYR A 168 -11.71 7.30 11.78
C TYR A 168 -12.59 8.10 10.82
N ILE A 169 -12.00 8.54 9.71
CA ILE A 169 -12.67 9.35 8.68
C ILE A 169 -13.71 8.54 7.91
N ASP A 170 -13.50 7.25 7.71
CA ASP A 170 -14.43 6.39 6.97
C ASP A 170 -15.53 5.79 7.87
N ASN A 171 -15.29 5.73 9.17
CA ASN A 171 -16.26 5.17 10.10
C ASN A 171 -17.55 6.02 10.18
N LYS A 172 -18.68 5.38 9.87
CA LYS A 172 -20.02 5.98 9.82
C LYS A 172 -20.61 6.28 11.22
N ALA A 173 -20.01 5.76 12.29
CA ALA A 173 -20.41 6.02 13.66
C ALA A 173 -20.02 7.42 14.16
N TYR A 174 -18.99 8.05 13.57
CA TYR A 174 -18.58 9.40 13.91
C TYR A 174 -19.35 10.44 13.09
N SER A 175 -19.79 11.51 13.76
CA SER A 175 -20.49 12.59 13.08
C SER A 175 -19.54 13.41 12.22
N SER A 176 -20.07 14.18 11.26
CA SER A 176 -19.26 15.13 10.48
C SER A 176 -18.56 16.16 11.37
N GLN A 177 -19.16 16.52 12.51
CA GLN A 177 -18.56 17.45 13.46
C GLN A 177 -17.36 16.83 14.18
N ASP A 178 -17.43 15.55 14.53
CA ASP A 178 -16.33 14.81 15.16
C ASP A 178 -15.14 14.72 14.20
N LYS A 179 -15.40 14.32 12.95
CA LYS A 179 -14.39 14.27 11.87
C LYS A 179 -13.72 15.62 11.64
N HIS A 180 -14.51 16.70 11.62
CA HIS A 180 -13.99 18.06 11.49
C HIS A 180 -13.13 18.49 12.69
N SER A 181 -13.53 18.11 13.91
CA SER A 181 -12.75 18.38 15.13
C SER A 181 -11.42 17.63 15.12
N TYR A 182 -11.45 16.36 14.72
CA TYR A 182 -10.28 15.49 14.62
C TYR A 182 -9.26 16.02 13.61
N ASN A 183 -9.70 16.36 12.39
CA ASN A 183 -8.82 16.95 11.38
C ASN A 183 -8.26 18.31 11.80
N ARG A 184 -9.05 19.13 12.50
CA ARG A 184 -8.58 20.40 13.04
C ARG A 184 -7.45 20.19 14.05
N LEU A 185 -7.57 19.20 14.94
CA LEU A 185 -6.51 18.84 15.89
C LEU A 185 -5.23 18.44 15.17
N ILE A 186 -5.32 17.57 14.16
CA ILE A 186 -4.16 17.17 13.34
C ILE A 186 -3.53 18.38 12.65
N ARG A 187 -4.34 19.23 12.02
CA ARG A 187 -3.89 20.45 11.34
C ARG A 187 -3.17 21.40 12.30
N ASP A 188 -3.79 21.71 13.44
CA ASP A 188 -3.21 22.59 14.46
C ASP A 188 -1.88 22.02 14.99
N LYS A 189 -1.79 20.70 15.18
CA LYS A 189 -0.55 20.01 15.58
C LYS A 189 0.53 20.13 14.50
N LEU A 190 0.21 19.86 13.24
CA LEU A 190 1.15 19.98 12.12
C LEU A 190 1.66 21.42 11.96
N GLU A 191 0.79 22.43 12.12
CA GLU A 191 1.14 23.85 12.13
C GLU A 191 1.97 24.30 13.36
N GLY A 192 2.24 23.41 14.30
CA GLY A 192 3.07 23.68 15.48
C GLY A 192 2.32 24.40 16.62
N LYS A 193 0.99 24.43 16.58
CA LYS A 193 0.18 24.95 17.68
C LYS A 193 0.13 23.95 18.82
N LYS A 194 -0.06 24.46 20.04
CA LYS A 194 -0.34 23.62 21.20
C LYS A 194 -1.75 23.05 21.07
N VAL A 195 -1.86 21.73 21.08
CA VAL A 195 -3.13 21.00 21.05
C VAL A 195 -3.30 20.22 22.35
N THR A 196 -4.55 20.02 22.75
CA THR A 196 -4.91 19.16 23.89
C THR A 196 -5.85 18.09 23.36
N PRO A 197 -5.39 16.84 23.18
CA PRO A 197 -6.24 15.73 22.79
C PRO A 197 -7.41 15.56 23.75
N SER A 198 -8.60 15.34 23.21
CA SER A 198 -9.85 15.12 23.96
C SER A 198 -10.07 13.64 24.31
N SER A 199 -9.32 12.73 23.69
CA SER A 199 -9.42 11.28 23.88
C SER A 199 -8.06 10.58 23.80
N SER A 200 -8.00 9.33 24.26
CA SER A 200 -6.83 8.46 24.11
C SER A 200 -6.44 8.27 22.63
N TYR A 201 -7.43 8.21 21.74
CA TYR A 201 -7.21 8.02 20.31
C TYR A 201 -6.55 9.23 19.65
N GLU A 202 -7.04 10.44 19.97
CA GLU A 202 -6.40 11.69 19.57
C GLU A 202 -5.00 11.83 20.19
N GLY A 203 -4.82 11.35 21.42
CA GLY A 203 -3.51 11.29 22.09
C GLY A 203 -2.51 10.47 21.29
N LYS A 204 -2.88 9.24 20.90
CA LYS A 204 -2.06 8.39 20.04
C LYS A 204 -1.75 9.02 18.69
N THR A 205 -2.73 9.68 18.06
CA THR A 205 -2.48 10.40 16.81
C THR A 205 -1.41 11.49 16.99
N CYS A 206 -1.49 12.26 18.07
CA CYS A 206 -0.47 13.26 18.41
C CYS A 206 0.90 12.62 18.68
N GLU A 207 0.95 11.49 19.38
CA GLU A 207 2.20 10.77 19.66
C GLU A 207 2.88 10.27 18.37
N LEU A 208 2.12 9.79 17.38
CA LEU A 208 2.65 9.42 16.06
C LEU A 208 3.25 10.64 15.32
N LEU A 209 2.58 11.80 15.40
CA LEU A 209 3.12 13.04 14.85
C LEU A 209 4.35 13.53 15.62
N ASP A 210 4.43 13.27 16.92
CA ASP A 210 5.60 13.57 17.75
C ASP A 210 6.81 12.71 17.36
N MET A 211 6.60 11.46 16.95
CA MET A 211 7.68 10.59 16.43
C MET A 211 8.32 11.18 15.15
N ILE A 212 7.50 11.75 14.27
CA ILE A 212 7.97 12.46 13.07
C ILE A 212 8.75 13.73 13.50
N GLU A 213 8.20 14.51 14.42
CA GLU A 213 8.84 15.76 14.89
C GLU A 213 10.16 15.55 15.62
N ALA A 214 10.29 14.46 16.39
CA ALA A 214 11.52 14.10 17.05
C ALA A 214 12.66 13.85 16.05
N SER A 215 12.33 13.32 14.87
CA SER A 215 13.30 13.02 13.81
C SER A 215 13.52 14.20 12.86
N TYR A 216 12.52 15.07 12.69
CA TYR A 216 12.53 16.20 11.76
C TYR A 216 12.09 17.49 12.48
N PRO A 217 12.96 18.13 13.28
CA PRO A 217 12.59 19.35 13.99
C PRO A 217 12.24 20.49 13.02
N ARG A 218 11.07 21.14 13.22
CA ARG A 218 10.53 22.21 12.34
C ARG A 218 11.50 23.34 11.98
N HIS A 219 12.43 23.67 12.88
CA HIS A 219 13.39 24.75 12.67
C HIS A 219 14.53 24.36 11.72
N GLN A 220 14.68 23.08 11.39
CA GLN A 220 15.71 22.55 10.49
C GLN A 220 15.14 22.29 9.10
N ASP A 221 13.99 21.62 9.04
CA ASP A 221 13.29 21.29 7.80
C ASP A 221 11.77 21.25 8.07
N ASN A 222 11.01 22.01 7.28
CA ASN A 222 9.54 22.08 7.38
C ASN A 222 8.83 21.32 6.25
N THR A 223 9.58 20.61 5.40
CA THR A 223 9.08 19.95 4.20
C THR A 223 8.04 18.87 4.54
N ILE A 224 8.36 18.01 5.51
CA ILE A 224 7.46 16.92 5.91
C ILE A 224 6.12 17.43 6.44
N TYR A 225 6.10 18.50 7.23
CA TYR A 225 4.85 19.08 7.73
C TYR A 225 4.02 19.70 6.63
N THR A 226 4.67 20.30 5.63
CA THR A 226 3.99 20.81 4.44
C THR A 226 3.35 19.66 3.65
N LEU A 227 4.07 18.55 3.46
CA LEU A 227 3.53 17.35 2.80
C LEU A 227 2.37 16.73 3.58
N LEU A 228 2.48 16.59 4.90
CA LEU A 228 1.42 16.05 5.75
C LEU A 228 0.18 16.95 5.77
N LEU A 229 0.34 18.27 5.76
CA LEU A 229 -0.78 19.22 5.63
C LEU A 229 -1.47 19.10 4.27
N LEU A 230 -0.70 18.95 3.19
CA LEU A 230 -1.23 18.71 1.85
C LEU A 230 -1.96 17.37 1.77
N MET A 231 -1.42 16.31 2.39
CA MET A 231 -2.06 15.00 2.46
C MET A 231 -3.39 15.06 3.23
N LEU A 232 -3.41 15.78 4.37
CA LEU A 232 -4.65 16.03 5.12
C LEU A 232 -5.70 16.75 4.26
N GLU A 233 -5.29 17.78 3.50
CA GLU A 233 -6.18 18.47 2.55
C GLU A 233 -6.68 17.54 1.43
N ALA A 234 -5.82 16.64 0.92
CA ALA A 234 -6.18 15.66 -0.10
C ALA A 234 -7.18 14.62 0.43
N GLN A 235 -6.98 14.12 1.66
CA GLN A 235 -7.91 13.21 2.35
C GLN A 235 -9.27 13.88 2.63
N GLU A 236 -9.27 15.15 3.05
CA GLU A 236 -10.52 15.92 3.20
C GLU A 236 -11.24 16.09 1.85
N GLY A 237 -10.48 16.27 0.76
CA GLY A 237 -10.98 16.32 -0.60
C GLY A 237 -11.63 15.01 -1.07
N SER A 238 -11.04 13.86 -0.75
CA SER A 238 -11.54 12.54 -1.17
C SER A 238 -12.86 12.14 -0.52
N LEU A 239 -13.29 12.82 0.54
CA LEU A 239 -14.64 12.66 1.10
C LEU A 239 -15.75 13.01 0.09
N LYS A 240 -15.43 13.72 -1.00
CA LYS A 240 -16.37 13.96 -2.11
C LYS A 240 -16.69 12.69 -2.89
N GLN A 241 -15.75 11.74 -2.99
CA GLN A 241 -15.94 10.47 -3.71
C GLN A 241 -16.90 9.53 -2.97
N HIS A 242 -16.97 9.60 -1.64
CA HIS A 242 -17.82 8.74 -0.80
C HIS A 242 -19.29 9.18 -0.73
N ARG A 243 -19.68 10.22 -1.49
CA ARG A 243 -21.05 10.74 -1.46
C ARG A 243 -21.92 9.99 -2.45
N ARG A 244 -22.89 9.23 -1.94
CA ARG A 244 -24.00 8.75 -2.77
C ARG A 244 -24.81 9.94 -3.28
N PRO A 245 -25.08 10.04 -4.60
CA PRO A 245 -25.99 11.04 -5.12
C PRO A 245 -27.37 10.86 -4.46
N SER A 246 -27.82 11.88 -3.74
CA SER A 246 -29.15 11.89 -3.12
C SER A 246 -30.16 12.45 -4.11
N LYS A 247 -31.46 12.19 -3.91
CA LYS A 247 -32.53 12.80 -4.72
C LYS A 247 -32.52 14.34 -4.74
N VAL A 248 -31.73 14.99 -3.87
CA VAL A 248 -31.64 16.45 -3.71
C VAL A 248 -30.29 17.00 -4.19
N GLN A 249 -29.25 16.16 -4.32
CA GLN A 249 -27.91 16.53 -4.80
C GLN A 249 -27.55 15.70 -6.03
N THR A 250 -27.57 16.34 -7.19
CA THR A 250 -27.50 15.72 -8.52
C THR A 250 -26.11 15.72 -9.15
N HIS A 251 -25.07 16.20 -8.47
CA HIS A 251 -23.75 16.34 -9.08
C HIS A 251 -22.86 15.13 -8.75
N ASN A 252 -22.78 14.20 -9.70
CA ASN A 252 -21.71 13.22 -9.76
C ASN A 252 -20.41 13.94 -10.14
N LEU A 253 -19.30 13.50 -9.58
CA LEU A 253 -17.97 13.97 -9.98
C LEU A 253 -17.73 13.58 -11.44
N THR A 254 -17.06 14.48 -12.16
CA THR A 254 -16.52 14.18 -13.48
C THR A 254 -15.30 13.26 -13.37
N LEU A 255 -14.94 12.55 -14.44
CA LEU A 255 -13.74 11.70 -14.47
C LEU A 255 -12.45 12.50 -14.18
N ASP A 256 -12.38 13.77 -14.63
CA ASP A 256 -11.24 14.65 -14.35
C ASP A 256 -11.19 15.02 -12.86
N GLU A 257 -12.32 15.32 -12.22
CA GLU A 257 -12.37 15.57 -10.77
C GLU A 257 -11.98 14.33 -9.95
N ILE A 258 -12.40 13.13 -10.36
CA ILE A 258 -12.00 11.87 -9.73
C ILE A 258 -10.48 11.70 -9.86
N LEU A 259 -9.95 11.86 -11.08
CA LEU A 259 -8.52 11.72 -11.35
C LEU A 259 -7.69 12.76 -10.58
N ASP A 260 -8.17 14.00 -10.45
CA ASP A 260 -7.59 15.06 -9.62
C ASP A 260 -7.44 14.67 -8.15
N ILE A 261 -8.46 13.99 -7.62
CA ILE A 261 -8.44 13.50 -6.23
C ILE A 261 -7.43 12.36 -6.13
N SER A 262 -7.49 11.38 -7.04
CA SER A 262 -6.62 10.20 -7.02
C SER A 262 -5.15 10.56 -7.16
N VAL A 263 -4.79 11.47 -8.08
CA VAL A 263 -3.39 11.88 -8.30
C VAL A 263 -2.83 12.64 -7.10
N LYS A 264 -3.64 13.49 -6.44
CA LYS A 264 -3.22 14.24 -5.25
C LYS A 264 -3.02 13.31 -4.06
N LYS A 265 -4.01 12.48 -3.75
CA LYS A 265 -3.96 11.56 -2.60
C LYS A 265 -2.83 10.54 -2.75
N GLY A 266 -2.81 9.82 -3.88
CA GLY A 266 -1.79 8.80 -4.14
C GLY A 266 -0.39 9.40 -4.29
N GLY A 267 -0.26 10.48 -5.06
CA GLY A 267 1.03 11.14 -5.29
C GLY A 267 1.66 11.68 -4.01
N LEU A 268 0.88 12.39 -3.17
CA LEU A 268 1.38 12.92 -1.89
C LEU A 268 1.74 11.82 -0.90
N SER A 269 0.96 10.74 -0.84
CA SER A 269 1.27 9.57 0.00
C SER A 269 2.66 9.00 -0.31
N VAL A 270 2.89 8.67 -1.59
CA VAL A 270 4.17 8.13 -2.04
C VAL A 270 5.31 9.14 -1.89
N LEU A 271 5.04 10.43 -2.08
CA LEU A 271 6.06 11.46 -1.90
C LEU A 271 6.53 11.58 -0.44
N ILE A 272 5.63 11.36 0.53
CA ILE A 272 5.98 11.31 1.96
C ILE A 272 6.85 10.07 2.25
N ASP A 273 6.50 8.89 1.72
CA ASP A 273 7.35 7.69 1.87
C ASP A 273 8.75 7.93 1.28
N ARG A 274 8.82 8.58 0.10
CA ARG A 274 10.09 8.94 -0.55
C ARG A 274 10.89 9.98 0.24
N PHE A 275 10.24 10.89 0.97
CA PHE A 275 10.93 11.85 1.83
C PHE A 275 11.77 11.13 2.90
N PHE A 276 11.24 10.06 3.50
CA PHE A 276 11.93 9.32 4.56
C PHE A 276 13.17 8.54 4.09
N VAL A 277 13.37 8.34 2.78
CA VAL A 277 14.58 7.74 2.19
C VAL A 277 15.82 8.63 2.38
N GLN A 278 15.65 9.93 2.73
CA GLN A 278 16.73 10.87 3.02
C GLN A 278 17.79 10.92 1.92
N LYS A 279 17.30 11.09 0.69
CA LYS A 279 18.13 11.27 -0.50
C LYS A 279 17.56 12.42 -1.29
N GLU A 280 18.45 13.26 -1.82
CA GLU A 280 18.09 14.34 -2.74
C GLU A 280 17.20 13.80 -3.86
N MET A 281 16.28 14.64 -4.30
CA MET A 281 15.24 14.29 -5.26
C MET A 281 15.31 15.27 -6.41
N THR A 282 15.50 14.73 -7.61
CA THR A 282 15.48 15.48 -8.87
C THR A 282 14.03 15.72 -9.31
N GLU A 283 13.85 16.58 -10.32
CA GLU A 283 12.54 16.75 -10.95
C GLU A 283 12.03 15.46 -11.58
N HIS A 284 12.94 14.65 -12.13
CA HIS A 284 12.60 13.34 -12.68
C HIS A 284 12.14 12.35 -11.61
N ASP A 285 12.77 12.36 -10.43
CA ASP A 285 12.34 11.56 -9.30
C ASP A 285 10.93 11.98 -8.85
N LEU A 286 10.64 13.28 -8.74
CA LEU A 286 9.32 13.78 -8.39
C LEU A 286 8.24 13.26 -9.34
N THR A 287 8.45 13.41 -10.65
CA THR A 287 7.51 12.91 -11.65
C THR A 287 7.28 11.42 -11.49
N PHE A 288 8.34 10.63 -11.29
CA PHE A 288 8.22 9.19 -11.08
C PHE A 288 7.41 8.85 -9.83
N TYR A 289 7.79 9.37 -8.67
CA TYR A 289 7.14 9.03 -7.40
C TYR A 289 5.68 9.51 -7.36
N LEU A 290 5.39 10.71 -7.84
CA LEU A 290 4.01 11.19 -7.93
C LEU A 290 3.17 10.32 -8.88
N SER A 291 3.73 9.92 -10.03
CA SER A 291 3.05 9.00 -10.97
C SER A 291 2.83 7.62 -10.37
N PHE A 292 3.83 7.09 -9.66
CA PHE A 292 3.74 5.80 -8.98
C PHE A 292 2.67 5.83 -7.89
N GLY A 293 2.49 6.97 -7.22
CA GLY A 293 1.39 7.21 -6.29
C GLY A 293 0.01 7.15 -6.95
N LEU A 294 -0.16 7.73 -8.15
CA LEU A 294 -1.40 7.56 -8.92
C LEU A 294 -1.64 6.08 -9.26
N PHE A 295 -0.60 5.37 -9.71
CA PHE A 295 -0.70 3.94 -9.99
C PHE A 295 -1.20 3.15 -8.77
N LEU A 296 -0.61 3.35 -7.58
CA LEU A 296 -1.04 2.66 -6.36
C LEU A 296 -2.48 3.00 -6.00
N GLN A 297 -2.89 4.27 -6.07
CA GLN A 297 -4.27 4.67 -5.80
C GLN A 297 -5.26 4.00 -6.74
N LEU A 298 -4.94 3.88 -8.03
CA LEU A 298 -5.81 3.20 -9.00
C LEU A 298 -5.80 1.67 -8.83
N ALA A 299 -4.69 1.09 -8.39
CA ALA A 299 -4.62 -0.34 -8.07
C ALA A 299 -5.47 -0.70 -6.84
N ASP A 300 -5.50 0.18 -5.84
CA ASP A 300 -6.39 0.07 -4.67
C ASP A 300 -7.87 0.21 -5.11
N ASP A 301 -8.21 1.25 -5.89
CA ASP A 301 -9.58 1.42 -6.43
C ASP A 301 -10.04 0.19 -7.25
N LEU A 302 -9.14 -0.46 -8.01
CA LEU A 302 -9.41 -1.70 -8.73
C LEU A 302 -9.60 -2.90 -7.79
N GLN A 303 -8.81 -3.00 -6.72
CA GLN A 303 -8.96 -4.06 -5.73
C GLN A 303 -10.30 -3.96 -5.02
N ASP A 304 -10.73 -2.73 -4.73
CA ASP A 304 -11.90 -2.45 -3.91
C ASP A 304 -13.15 -2.13 -4.75
N ILE A 305 -13.09 -2.27 -6.09
CA ILE A 305 -14.18 -1.96 -7.03
C ILE A 305 -15.56 -2.50 -6.60
N GLY A 306 -15.61 -3.73 -6.08
CA GLY A 306 -16.84 -4.35 -5.58
C GLY A 306 -17.39 -3.64 -4.35
N GLN A 307 -16.53 -3.38 -3.37
CA GLN A 307 -16.90 -2.65 -2.16
C GLN A 307 -17.29 -1.21 -2.49
N ASP A 308 -16.48 -0.52 -3.30
CA ASP A 308 -16.75 0.86 -3.72
C ASP A 308 -18.08 1.00 -4.45
N TYR A 309 -18.40 0.04 -5.33
CA TYR A 309 -19.69 -0.01 -5.99
C TYR A 309 -20.83 -0.20 -4.97
N GLU A 310 -20.69 -1.15 -4.04
CA GLU A 310 -21.70 -1.39 -3.00
C GLU A 310 -21.88 -0.18 -2.08
N GLU A 311 -20.81 0.55 -1.76
CA GLU A 311 -20.84 1.75 -0.93
C GLU A 311 -21.32 2.99 -1.71
N GLY A 312 -21.25 2.95 -3.04
CA GLY A 312 -21.57 4.06 -3.92
C GLY A 312 -20.46 5.12 -3.96
N SER A 313 -19.23 4.70 -3.74
CA SER A 313 -18.01 5.49 -3.92
C SER A 313 -17.81 5.79 -5.41
N GLN A 314 -17.32 6.99 -5.72
CA GLN A 314 -17.04 7.46 -7.08
C GLN A 314 -15.54 7.39 -7.38
N THR A 315 -15.12 6.28 -7.99
CA THR A 315 -13.75 6.03 -8.48
C THR A 315 -13.77 5.92 -10.01
N LEU A 316 -12.60 5.82 -10.66
CA LEU A 316 -12.56 5.59 -12.11
C LEU A 316 -13.20 4.24 -12.47
N PHE A 317 -12.99 3.22 -11.63
CA PHE A 317 -13.50 1.86 -11.78
C PHE A 317 -14.96 1.69 -11.35
N THR A 318 -15.63 2.70 -10.78
CA THR A 318 -17.08 2.66 -10.53
C THR A 318 -17.87 3.63 -11.40
N ALA A 319 -17.19 4.43 -12.23
CA ALA A 319 -17.83 5.41 -13.10
C ALA A 319 -18.60 4.77 -14.27
N ASN A 320 -18.15 3.61 -14.79
CA ASN A 320 -18.79 2.90 -15.89
C ASN A 320 -18.51 1.39 -15.86
N LEU A 321 -19.33 0.65 -15.11
CA LEU A 321 -19.21 -0.79 -14.85
C LEU A 321 -19.55 -1.71 -16.06
N GLY A 322 -19.37 -1.22 -17.28
CA GLY A 322 -19.41 -2.06 -18.47
C GLY A 322 -18.10 -2.80 -18.64
N HIS A 323 -18.15 -4.12 -18.90
CA HIS A 323 -16.96 -4.96 -19.06
C HIS A 323 -15.88 -4.34 -19.96
N GLU A 324 -16.26 -3.86 -21.15
CA GLU A 324 -15.32 -3.22 -22.08
C GLU A 324 -14.61 -1.99 -21.49
N ALA A 325 -15.32 -1.17 -20.69
CA ALA A 325 -14.74 0.02 -20.09
C ALA A 325 -13.75 -0.33 -18.97
N GLU A 326 -14.09 -1.31 -18.12
CA GLU A 326 -13.22 -1.78 -17.05
C GLU A 326 -11.95 -2.46 -17.59
N GLU A 327 -12.10 -3.27 -18.65
CA GLU A 327 -10.98 -3.89 -19.36
C GLU A 327 -10.03 -2.85 -19.96
N GLN A 328 -10.58 -1.79 -20.58
CA GLN A 328 -9.79 -0.66 -21.09
C GLN A 328 -9.07 0.11 -19.98
N LEU A 329 -9.69 0.29 -18.81
CA LEU A 329 -9.05 0.93 -17.66
C LEU A 329 -7.90 0.10 -17.09
N VAL A 330 -8.07 -1.21 -16.99
CA VAL A 330 -6.99 -2.13 -16.58
C VAL A 330 -5.82 -2.09 -17.58
N ASN A 331 -6.11 -2.13 -18.88
CA ASN A 331 -5.08 -2.01 -19.92
C ASN A 331 -4.33 -0.67 -19.82
N LYS A 332 -5.07 0.43 -19.60
CA LYS A 332 -4.47 1.75 -19.34
C LYS A 332 -3.56 1.73 -18.11
N LEU A 333 -3.99 1.10 -17.02
CA LEU A 333 -3.18 0.98 -15.80
C LEU A 333 -1.87 0.22 -16.04
N LEU A 334 -1.92 -0.88 -16.80
CA LEU A 334 -0.74 -1.65 -17.19
C LEU A 334 0.21 -0.82 -18.07
N HIS A 335 -0.32 -0.12 -19.08
CA HIS A 335 0.48 0.74 -19.96
C HIS A 335 1.08 1.96 -19.23
N PHE A 336 0.31 2.58 -18.33
CA PHE A 336 0.76 3.70 -17.53
C PHE A 336 1.93 3.28 -16.62
N LEU A 337 1.78 2.17 -15.89
CA LEU A 337 2.84 1.60 -15.05
C LEU A 337 4.10 1.28 -15.89
N TYR A 338 3.93 0.64 -17.05
CA TYR A 338 5.06 0.34 -17.95
C TYR A 338 5.78 1.62 -18.36
N GLY A 339 5.04 2.64 -18.81
CA GLY A 339 5.61 3.91 -19.27
C GLY A 339 6.41 4.64 -18.18
N ILE A 340 5.88 4.74 -16.97
CA ILE A 340 6.57 5.45 -15.88
C ILE A 340 7.80 4.68 -15.39
N MET A 341 7.76 3.33 -15.41
CA MET A 341 8.88 2.49 -14.96
C MET A 341 9.99 2.39 -16.00
N ASP A 342 9.65 2.45 -17.30
CA ASP A 342 10.61 2.46 -18.41
C ASP A 342 11.40 3.78 -18.48
N GLN A 343 10.71 4.91 -18.25
CA GLN A 343 11.35 6.23 -18.23
C GLN A 343 12.20 6.45 -16.97
N TYR A 344 11.85 5.81 -15.85
CA TYR A 344 12.57 5.99 -14.59
C TYR A 344 13.90 5.24 -14.54
N THR A 345 15.00 5.94 -14.27
CA THR A 345 16.32 5.30 -14.01
C THR A 345 16.53 5.18 -12.50
N SER A 346 16.63 3.94 -12.01
CA SER A 346 16.87 3.63 -10.61
C SER A 346 18.34 3.32 -10.34
N GLU A 347 18.83 3.60 -9.14
CA GLU A 347 20.16 3.13 -8.73
C GLU A 347 20.22 1.60 -8.60
N ASN A 348 19.09 0.96 -8.29
CA ASN A 348 18.94 -0.50 -8.27
C ASN A 348 18.01 -0.99 -9.40
N GLU A 349 18.52 -0.98 -10.63
CA GLU A 349 17.80 -1.48 -11.82
C GLU A 349 17.31 -2.94 -11.70
N GLY A 350 18.07 -3.80 -11.00
CA GLY A 350 17.63 -5.19 -10.76
C GLY A 350 16.36 -5.21 -9.91
N PHE A 351 16.35 -4.49 -8.79
CA PHE A 351 15.17 -4.38 -7.94
C PHE A 351 14.01 -3.63 -8.62
N LYS A 352 14.28 -2.69 -9.53
CA LYS A 352 13.24 -2.06 -10.36
C LYS A 352 12.47 -3.09 -11.18
N GLN A 353 13.14 -4.05 -11.81
CA GLN A 353 12.48 -5.11 -12.59
C GLN A 353 11.62 -6.04 -11.70
N PHE A 354 12.10 -6.31 -10.49
CA PHE A 354 11.33 -7.01 -9.48
C PHE A 354 10.05 -6.24 -9.11
N LEU A 355 10.17 -4.94 -8.86
CA LEU A 355 9.04 -4.08 -8.50
C LEU A 355 7.98 -4.06 -9.61
N ILE A 356 8.37 -3.85 -10.87
CA ILE A 356 7.44 -3.90 -12.02
C ILE A 356 6.65 -5.20 -12.02
N SER A 357 7.36 -6.32 -11.88
CA SER A 357 6.74 -7.65 -11.93
C SER A 357 5.71 -7.82 -10.80
N ASN A 358 6.01 -7.36 -9.59
CA ASN A 358 5.08 -7.42 -8.45
C ASN A 358 3.89 -6.46 -8.61
N CYS A 359 4.09 -5.29 -9.20
CA CYS A 359 3.00 -4.36 -9.50
C CYS A 359 2.01 -4.96 -10.52
N TYR A 360 2.49 -5.73 -11.51
CA TYR A 360 1.58 -6.50 -12.37
C TYR A 360 0.82 -7.58 -11.59
N GLN A 361 1.49 -8.30 -10.68
CA GLN A 361 0.83 -9.29 -9.82
C GLN A 361 -0.25 -8.68 -8.93
N LEU A 362 -0.05 -7.44 -8.46
CA LEU A 362 -1.06 -6.69 -7.72
C LEU A 362 -2.32 -6.50 -8.58
N ILE A 363 -2.18 -5.95 -9.80
CA ILE A 363 -3.29 -5.74 -10.74
C ILE A 363 -4.02 -7.06 -11.02
N TYR A 364 -3.28 -8.13 -11.32
CA TYR A 364 -3.86 -9.44 -11.60
C TYR A 364 -4.65 -10.02 -10.42
N SER A 365 -4.11 -9.86 -9.22
CA SER A 365 -4.76 -10.32 -7.99
C SER A 365 -6.02 -9.52 -7.68
N SER A 366 -6.05 -8.22 -8.01
CA SER A 366 -7.24 -7.38 -7.90
C SER A 366 -8.34 -7.88 -8.85
N ILE A 367 -8.01 -8.12 -10.12
CA ILE A 367 -8.97 -8.64 -11.13
C ILE A 367 -9.55 -10.00 -10.70
N ALA A 368 -8.71 -10.89 -10.15
CA ALA A 368 -9.18 -12.19 -9.67
C ALA A 368 -10.18 -12.06 -8.50
N GLY A 369 -10.05 -11.01 -7.68
CA GLY A 369 -10.97 -10.69 -6.59
C GLY A 369 -12.28 -10.05 -7.04
N SER A 370 -12.32 -9.49 -8.24
CA SER A 370 -13.43 -8.69 -8.77
C SER A 370 -13.85 -9.15 -10.18
N LYS A 371 -13.79 -10.45 -10.43
CA LYS A 371 -13.94 -11.05 -11.77
C LYS A 371 -15.29 -10.78 -12.43
N GLU A 372 -16.33 -10.48 -11.66
CA GLU A 372 -17.68 -10.18 -12.13
C GLU A 372 -17.77 -8.90 -12.99
N PHE A 373 -16.78 -8.01 -12.87
CA PHE A 373 -16.66 -6.78 -13.63
C PHE A 373 -15.95 -6.96 -15.00
N PHE A 374 -15.56 -8.19 -15.34
CA PHE A 374 -14.81 -8.50 -16.57
C PHE A 374 -15.50 -9.57 -17.41
N SER A 375 -15.27 -9.55 -18.72
CA SER A 375 -15.76 -10.59 -19.61
C SER A 375 -14.93 -11.88 -19.47
N GLN A 376 -15.55 -13.03 -19.74
CA GLN A 376 -14.82 -14.31 -19.72
C GLN A 376 -13.69 -14.34 -20.77
N GLU A 377 -13.87 -13.71 -21.93
CA GLU A 377 -12.86 -13.63 -22.99
C GLU A 377 -11.61 -12.90 -22.49
N TYR A 378 -11.78 -11.78 -21.80
CA TYR A 378 -10.67 -11.04 -21.22
C TYR A 378 -9.96 -11.82 -20.12
N LEU A 379 -10.71 -12.48 -19.23
CA LEU A 379 -10.14 -13.33 -18.18
C LEU A 379 -9.34 -14.52 -18.75
N ASP A 380 -9.85 -15.17 -19.81
CA ASP A 380 -9.16 -16.27 -20.50
C ASP A 380 -7.87 -15.79 -21.19
N HIS A 381 -7.84 -14.54 -21.67
CA HIS A 381 -6.63 -13.94 -22.22
C HIS A 381 -5.62 -13.57 -21.12
N LEU A 382 -6.08 -12.92 -20.05
CA LEU A 382 -5.25 -12.53 -18.90
C LEU A 382 -4.61 -13.74 -18.20
N GLU A 383 -5.33 -14.86 -18.13
CA GLU A 383 -4.86 -16.13 -17.57
C GLU A 383 -3.44 -16.46 -18.06
N GLN A 384 -3.11 -16.20 -19.33
CA GLN A 384 -1.81 -16.54 -19.93
C GLN A 384 -0.60 -15.90 -19.22
N TYR A 385 -0.82 -14.81 -18.48
CA TYR A 385 0.23 -14.02 -17.81
C TYR A 385 0.28 -14.23 -16.30
N LEU A 386 -0.69 -14.97 -15.74
CA LEU A 386 -0.77 -15.25 -14.32
C LEU A 386 0.31 -16.26 -13.88
N PRO A 387 0.91 -16.10 -12.69
CA PRO A 387 1.93 -17.03 -12.19
C PRO A 387 1.33 -18.36 -11.74
N VAL A 388 0.02 -18.42 -11.54
CA VAL A 388 -0.78 -19.59 -11.15
C VAL A 388 -2.06 -19.57 -11.99
N THR A 389 -2.86 -20.63 -11.96
CA THR A 389 -4.15 -20.62 -12.67
C THR A 389 -5.14 -19.66 -12.01
N PHE A 390 -6.03 -19.07 -12.80
CA PHE A 390 -7.08 -18.18 -12.33
C PHE A 390 -7.90 -18.79 -11.18
N PRO A 391 -8.37 -20.06 -11.25
CA PRO A 391 -9.12 -20.66 -10.14
C PRO A 391 -8.29 -20.79 -8.86
N TYR A 392 -6.98 -21.01 -8.97
CA TYR A 392 -6.11 -21.04 -7.80
C TYR A 392 -5.92 -19.64 -7.21
N LEU A 393 -5.71 -18.62 -8.05
CA LEU A 393 -5.58 -17.22 -7.61
C LEU A 393 -6.86 -16.72 -6.92
N GLU A 394 -8.03 -17.00 -7.52
CA GLU A 394 -9.34 -16.70 -6.93
C GLU A 394 -9.48 -17.36 -5.54
N LYS A 395 -9.11 -18.64 -5.43
CA LYS A 395 -9.12 -19.34 -4.14
C LYS A 395 -8.17 -18.69 -3.13
N MET A 396 -6.99 -18.25 -3.54
CA MET A 396 -6.06 -17.53 -2.64
C MET A 396 -6.67 -16.21 -2.17
N TYR A 397 -7.32 -15.47 -3.07
CA TYR A 397 -7.99 -14.21 -2.75
C TYR A 397 -9.09 -14.40 -1.70
N LEU A 398 -9.97 -15.38 -1.89
CA LEU A 398 -11.06 -15.67 -0.94
C LEU A 398 -10.55 -16.10 0.45
N ASN A 399 -9.35 -16.69 0.51
CA ASN A 399 -8.72 -17.13 1.75
C ASN A 399 -7.70 -16.13 2.33
N ARG A 400 -7.74 -14.85 1.91
CA ARG A 400 -6.90 -13.79 2.49
C ARG A 400 -7.12 -13.67 4.00
N LEU A 401 -6.06 -13.26 4.69
CA LEU A 401 -6.05 -13.13 6.15
C LEU A 401 -7.06 -12.08 6.65
N ASP A 402 -7.45 -11.13 5.79
CA ASP A 402 -8.43 -10.09 6.11
C ASP A 402 -9.86 -10.65 6.28
N ASN A 403 -10.11 -11.87 5.79
CA ASN A 403 -11.39 -12.59 5.98
C ASN A 403 -11.39 -13.52 7.21
N ILE A 404 -10.41 -13.38 8.12
CA ILE A 404 -10.31 -14.22 9.32
C ILE A 404 -11.34 -13.76 10.38
N ASP A 405 -12.12 -14.70 10.93
CA ASP A 405 -13.04 -14.41 12.03
C ASP A 405 -12.33 -13.93 13.32
N MET A 406 -13.07 -13.26 14.21
CA MET A 406 -12.51 -12.69 15.44
C MET A 406 -11.80 -13.70 16.36
N GLN A 407 -12.27 -14.96 16.43
CA GLN A 407 -11.64 -15.97 17.29
C GLN A 407 -10.26 -16.37 16.77
N ASN A 408 -10.14 -16.49 15.45
CA ASN A 408 -8.88 -16.75 14.80
C ASN A 408 -7.95 -15.52 14.85
N GLN A 409 -8.49 -14.29 14.82
CA GLN A 409 -7.70 -13.07 14.95
C GLN A 409 -6.99 -12.97 16.32
N GLU A 410 -7.70 -13.19 17.43
CA GLU A 410 -7.05 -13.22 18.76
C GLU A 410 -5.93 -14.26 18.84
N ARG A 411 -6.15 -15.41 18.20
CA ARG A 411 -5.16 -16.49 18.14
C ARG A 411 -3.91 -16.04 17.37
N TYR A 412 -4.08 -15.42 16.20
CA TYR A 412 -2.95 -14.94 15.40
C TYR A 412 -2.19 -13.82 16.09
N ILE A 413 -2.87 -12.89 16.77
CA ILE A 413 -2.22 -11.84 17.57
C ILE A 413 -1.38 -12.45 18.71
N LYS A 414 -1.90 -13.45 19.43
CA LYS A 414 -1.11 -14.15 20.47
C LYS A 414 0.12 -14.84 19.89
N ILE A 415 0.00 -15.47 18.71
CA ILE A 415 1.14 -16.09 18.04
C ILE A 415 2.15 -15.01 17.61
N LEU A 416 1.68 -13.90 17.05
CA LEU A 416 2.50 -12.76 16.66
C LEU A 416 3.30 -12.21 17.84
N ASP A 417 2.64 -11.94 18.97
CA ASP A 417 3.28 -11.45 20.19
C ASP A 417 4.37 -12.43 20.68
N GLU A 418 4.12 -13.74 20.63
CA GLU A 418 5.11 -14.79 20.96
C GLU A 418 6.29 -14.86 19.97
N LEU A 419 6.09 -14.43 18.72
CA LEU A 419 7.12 -14.44 17.69
C LEU A 419 8.01 -13.21 17.75
N ILE A 420 7.49 -12.06 18.14
CA ILE A 420 8.26 -10.81 18.11
C ILE A 420 8.94 -10.50 19.45
N PHE A 421 8.34 -10.90 20.59
CA PHE A 421 8.95 -10.82 21.94
C PHE A 421 9.57 -12.17 22.35
#